data_AF-A0A9D9LKF8-F1
#
_entry.id   AF-A0A9D9LKF8-F1
#
_cell.length_a   1.000
_cell.length_b   1.000
_cell.length_c   1.000
_cell.angle_alpha   90.00
_cell.angle_beta   90.00
_cell.angle_gamma   90.00
#
_symmetry.space_group_name_H-M   'P 1'
#
loop_
_entity.id
_entity.type
_entity.pdbx_description
1 polymer ?
#
loop_
_entity_poly.entity_id
_entity_poly.type
_entity_poly.pdbx_seq_one_letter_code
_entity_poly.pdbx_strand_id
1 'polypeptide(L)'
;EDIPKGAGVYIPPVVTDTELPEITSLLGEHRSRGVGYALCGNLSAIALASSLGLTPIGDFRLNVMNAESREAYRKMGVTKAILSPELTLPQARDVGGTVIGYGRIPLMLTERCFIKENYGCDSCGTAALTDRRGERFPMLREHRHRNLILNSKITYIGDKPEELLQNRIFSSHLLFTVESAEEISSVIRSYTEAAPLVGTDVRRIGGRPTQKDGSERLSAPGRRGTLPTERSRGDSIPHKKKPPLPKQRQGYEGKGSGKTASRQPGAKFKKNSQKGK
;
A
#
# COMPACT_ATOMS: atom_id res chain seq x y z
N GLU A 1 8.14 -18.81 17.89
CA GLU A 1 9.41 -18.32 17.34
C GLU A 1 9.78 -17.04 18.06
N ASP A 2 11.07 -16.86 18.36
CA ASP A 2 11.54 -15.63 19.01
C ASP A 2 11.47 -14.47 18.02
N ILE A 3 10.83 -13.37 18.43
CA ILE A 3 10.71 -12.17 17.61
C ILE A 3 12.10 -11.55 17.46
N PRO A 4 12.59 -11.29 16.23
CA PRO A 4 13.90 -10.70 16.01
C PRO A 4 14.06 -9.37 16.75
N LYS A 5 15.26 -9.11 17.28
CA LYS A 5 15.59 -7.80 17.84
C LYS A 5 15.40 -6.73 16.76
N GLY A 6 14.66 -5.68 17.09
CA GLY A 6 14.34 -4.60 16.15
C GLY A 6 13.05 -4.81 15.35
N ALA A 7 12.33 -5.92 15.54
CA ALA A 7 11.03 -6.10 14.92
C ALA A 7 10.02 -5.04 15.41
N GLY A 8 9.21 -4.58 14.47
CA GLY A 8 8.13 -3.63 14.69
C GLY A 8 6.82 -4.13 14.10
N VAL A 9 5.74 -3.44 14.45
CA VAL A 9 4.41 -3.64 13.86
C VAL A 9 4.06 -2.50 12.93
N TYR A 10 3.37 -2.81 11.85
CA TYR A 10 2.75 -1.81 10.98
C TYR A 10 1.32 -1.56 11.45
N ILE A 11 0.98 -0.31 11.77
CA ILE A 11 -0.40 0.07 12.09
C ILE A 11 -1.10 0.43 10.77
N PRO A 12 -2.27 -0.15 10.47
CA PRO A 12 -3.01 0.16 9.26
C PRO A 12 -3.25 1.68 9.10
N PRO A 13 -3.30 2.20 7.87
CA PRO A 13 -3.34 3.64 7.62
C PRO A 13 -4.65 4.28 8.10
N VAL A 14 -5.70 3.46 8.17
CA VAL A 14 -7.03 3.82 8.65
C VAL A 14 -7.43 2.76 9.65
N VAL A 15 -7.75 3.21 10.87
CA VAL A 15 -8.34 2.41 11.95
C VAL A 15 -9.55 3.20 12.42
N THR A 16 -10.74 2.64 12.26
CA THR A 16 -11.99 3.28 12.71
C THR A 16 -12.21 3.07 14.21
N ASP A 17 -13.11 3.84 14.82
CA ASP A 17 -13.48 3.65 16.23
C ASP A 17 -14.01 2.25 16.53
N THR A 18 -14.65 1.62 15.54
CA THR A 18 -15.16 0.24 15.65
C THR A 18 -14.06 -0.82 15.53
N GLU A 19 -12.94 -0.49 14.89
CA GLU A 19 -11.76 -1.35 14.73
C GLU A 19 -10.74 -1.13 15.86
N LEU A 20 -10.75 0.04 16.49
CA LEU A 20 -9.75 0.45 17.47
C LEU A 20 -9.57 -0.54 18.64
N PRO A 21 -10.64 -1.09 19.27
CA PRO A 21 -10.46 -2.06 20.36
C PRO A 21 -9.74 -3.33 19.91
N GLU A 22 -10.07 -3.83 18.72
CA GLU A 22 -9.45 -5.03 18.12
C GLU A 22 -7.97 -4.78 17.83
N ILE A 23 -7.65 -3.68 17.15
CA ILE A 23 -6.28 -3.29 16.83
C ILE A 23 -5.46 -3.06 18.10
N THR A 24 -6.02 -2.39 19.09
CA THR A 24 -5.35 -2.14 20.39
C THR A 24 -4.99 -3.46 21.07
N SER A 25 -5.92 -4.42 21.09
CA SER A 25 -5.67 -5.75 21.66
C SER A 25 -4.55 -6.49 20.93
N LEU A 26 -4.55 -6.49 19.60
CA LEU A 26 -3.53 -7.15 18.78
C LEU A 26 -2.14 -6.53 19.00
N LEU A 27 -2.06 -5.19 19.02
CA LEU A 27 -0.81 -4.48 19.28
C LEU A 27 -0.28 -4.77 20.70
N GLY A 28 -1.16 -4.85 21.70
CA GLY A 28 -0.81 -5.24 23.07
C GLY A 28 -0.26 -6.67 23.17
N GLU A 29 -0.85 -7.61 22.45
CA GLU A 29 -0.35 -8.99 22.34
C GLU A 29 1.03 -9.05 21.69
N HIS A 30 1.24 -8.31 20.61
CA HIS A 30 2.56 -8.23 19.96
C HIS A 30 3.60 -7.55 20.86
N ARG A 31 3.19 -6.54 21.63
CA ARG A 31 4.05 -5.89 22.61
C ARG A 31 4.49 -6.85 23.71
N SER A 32 3.58 -7.68 24.24
CA SER A 32 3.91 -8.67 25.28
C SER A 32 4.86 -9.77 24.78
N ARG A 33 4.90 -10.00 23.47
CA ARG A 33 5.86 -10.90 22.80
C ARG A 33 7.22 -10.27 22.50
N GLY A 34 7.44 -9.00 22.89
CA GLY A 34 8.74 -8.32 22.76
C GLY A 34 8.87 -7.37 21.57
N VAL A 35 7.81 -7.11 20.80
CA VAL A 35 7.82 -6.05 19.78
C VAL A 35 8.05 -4.70 20.44
N GLY A 36 9.00 -3.92 19.91
CA GLY A 36 9.42 -2.64 20.48
C GLY A 36 8.96 -1.40 19.73
N TYR A 37 8.63 -1.54 18.44
CA TYR A 37 8.42 -0.41 17.52
C TYR A 37 7.07 -0.50 16.81
N ALA A 38 6.51 0.66 16.46
CA ALA A 38 5.31 0.74 15.62
C ALA A 38 5.52 1.75 14.49
N LEU A 39 5.28 1.32 13.25
CA LEU A 39 5.28 2.18 12.07
C LEU A 39 3.93 2.91 11.99
N CYS A 40 3.97 4.24 12.08
CA CYS A 40 2.81 5.09 12.30
C CYS A 40 2.61 6.06 11.13
N GLY A 41 1.49 5.94 10.43
CA GLY A 41 1.17 6.78 9.26
C GLY A 41 0.31 8.01 9.51
N ASN A 42 -0.16 8.22 10.74
CA ASN A 42 -0.98 9.37 11.13
C ASN A 42 -0.83 9.66 12.65
N LEU A 43 -1.43 10.75 13.13
CA LEU A 43 -1.35 11.17 14.52
C LEU A 43 -2.00 10.17 15.50
N SER A 44 -3.12 9.56 15.12
CA SER A 44 -3.80 8.59 15.99
C SER A 44 -2.97 7.32 16.18
N ALA A 45 -2.25 6.87 15.16
CA ALA A 45 -1.31 5.75 15.24
C ALA A 45 -0.15 6.05 16.19
N ILE A 46 0.40 7.29 16.17
CA ILE A 46 1.45 7.71 17.11
C ILE A 46 0.94 7.66 18.56
N ALA A 47 -0.26 8.20 18.80
CA ALA A 47 -0.88 8.19 20.11
C ALA A 47 -1.15 6.76 20.61
N LEU A 48 -1.66 5.90 19.74
CA LEU A 48 -1.93 4.49 20.04
C LEU A 48 -0.66 3.68 20.32
N ALA A 49 0.38 3.87 19.52
CA ALA A 49 1.67 3.22 19.77
C ALA A 49 2.23 3.63 21.15
N SER A 50 2.18 4.92 21.45
CA SER A 50 2.69 5.48 22.71
C SER A 50 1.92 4.97 23.92
N SER A 51 0.58 4.88 23.84
CA SER A 51 -0.24 4.37 24.95
C SER A 51 0.01 2.89 25.26
N LEU A 52 0.50 2.12 24.29
CA LEU A 52 0.89 0.72 24.43
C LEU A 52 2.37 0.53 24.76
N GLY A 53 3.13 1.61 24.97
CA GLY A 53 4.55 1.55 25.25
C GLY A 53 5.40 1.01 24.08
N LEU A 54 4.90 1.15 22.85
CA LEU A 54 5.64 0.94 21.61
C LEU A 54 6.36 2.24 21.23
N THR A 55 7.56 2.14 20.68
CA THR A 55 8.31 3.29 20.17
C THR A 55 7.80 3.68 18.79
N PRO A 56 7.23 4.89 18.59
CA PRO A 56 6.73 5.31 17.30
C PRO A 56 7.86 5.56 16.30
N ILE A 57 7.72 4.97 15.11
CA ILE A 57 8.49 5.26 13.90
C ILE A 57 7.54 5.91 12.91
N GLY A 58 7.87 7.09 12.41
CA GLY A 58 7.06 7.82 11.44
C GLY A 58 7.12 7.17 10.07
N ASP A 59 5.97 6.80 9.52
CA ASP A 59 5.84 6.34 8.14
C ASP A 59 5.84 7.54 7.17
N PHE A 60 6.16 7.29 5.90
CA PHE A 60 6.15 8.33 4.86
C PHE A 60 4.77 8.97 4.69
N ARG A 61 3.67 8.29 5.07
CA ARG A 61 2.31 8.85 5.10
C ARG A 61 2.12 10.03 6.06
N LEU A 62 2.99 10.22 7.05
CA LEU A 62 3.00 11.44 7.89
C LEU A 62 3.36 12.71 7.12
N ASN A 63 3.84 12.54 5.88
CA ASN A 63 4.18 13.62 4.97
C ASN A 63 5.18 14.63 5.58
N VAL A 64 6.26 14.09 6.16
CA VAL A 64 7.35 14.90 6.70
C VAL A 64 8.13 15.53 5.54
N MET A 65 7.84 16.80 5.28
CA MET A 65 8.38 17.57 4.13
C MET A 65 9.39 18.65 4.54
N ASN A 66 9.43 19.03 5.82
CA ASN A 66 10.30 20.08 6.34
C ASN A 66 10.76 19.76 7.77
N ALA A 67 11.73 20.54 8.28
CA ALA A 67 12.32 20.33 9.59
C ALA A 67 11.32 20.58 10.73
N GLU A 68 10.38 21.50 10.54
CA GLU A 68 9.35 21.89 11.50
C GLU A 68 8.36 20.74 11.75
N SER A 69 7.86 20.12 10.68
CA SER A 69 7.01 18.93 10.77
C SER A 69 7.73 17.77 11.44
N ARG A 70 9.00 17.55 11.09
CA ARG A 70 9.82 16.51 11.74
C ARG A 70 9.94 16.77 13.25
N GLU A 71 10.23 18.00 13.64
CA GLU A 71 10.37 18.39 15.04
C GLU A 71 9.04 18.28 15.81
N ALA A 72 7.92 18.61 15.18
CA ALA A 72 6.60 18.42 15.76
C ALA A 72 6.34 16.93 16.08
N TYR A 73 6.61 16.02 15.14
CA TYR A 73 6.48 14.58 15.38
C TYR A 73 7.48 14.05 16.41
N ARG A 74 8.70 14.58 16.45
CA ARG A 74 9.70 14.24 17.48
C ARG A 74 9.19 14.56 18.88
N LYS A 75 8.55 15.74 19.06
CA LYS A 75 7.92 16.12 20.33
C LYS A 75 6.75 15.20 20.72
N MET A 76 6.13 14.54 19.75
CA MET A 76 5.09 13.52 19.97
C MET A 76 5.66 12.11 20.21
N GLY A 77 6.99 11.97 20.34
CA GLY A 77 7.65 10.69 20.64
C GLY A 77 8.15 9.91 19.43
N VAL A 78 7.99 10.43 18.20
CA VAL A 78 8.56 9.78 17.01
C VAL A 78 10.10 9.83 17.06
N THR A 79 10.74 8.67 17.01
CA THR A 79 12.21 8.55 17.16
C THR A 79 12.95 8.58 15.83
N LYS A 80 12.32 8.07 14.77
CA LYS A 80 12.79 8.15 13.38
C LYS A 80 11.60 8.37 12.48
N ALA A 81 11.79 9.06 11.37
CA ALA A 81 10.74 9.27 10.37
C ALA A 81 11.28 8.93 8.97
N ILE A 82 10.47 8.18 8.24
CA ILE A 82 10.60 8.02 6.80
C ILE A 82 10.04 9.29 6.18
N LEU A 83 10.88 9.97 5.42
CA LEU A 83 10.53 11.21 4.78
C LEU A 83 9.59 10.95 3.60
N SER A 84 8.85 12.00 3.26
CA SER A 84 7.94 11.98 2.13
C SER A 84 8.68 11.71 0.80
N PRO A 85 8.22 10.77 -0.04
CA PRO A 85 8.88 10.43 -1.31
C PRO A 85 8.85 11.55 -2.36
N GLU A 86 8.05 12.59 -2.13
CA GLU A 86 7.96 13.80 -2.94
C GLU A 86 9.18 14.72 -2.79
N LEU A 87 9.97 14.56 -1.72
CA LEU A 87 11.18 15.35 -1.52
C LEU A 87 12.27 14.99 -2.53
N THR A 88 13.00 16.02 -2.97
CA THR A 88 14.29 15.84 -3.63
C THR A 88 15.36 15.47 -2.60
N LEU A 89 16.46 14.84 -3.02
CA LEU A 89 17.55 14.48 -2.09
C LEU A 89 18.14 15.70 -1.35
N PRO A 90 18.35 16.87 -1.99
CA PRO A 90 18.79 18.07 -1.25
C PRO A 90 17.80 18.51 -0.19
N GLN A 91 16.49 18.44 -0.46
CA GLN A 91 15.48 18.76 0.55
C GLN A 91 15.47 17.71 1.68
N ALA A 92 15.57 16.42 1.34
CA ALA A 92 15.66 15.34 2.32
C ALA A 92 16.89 15.48 3.24
N ARG A 93 18.02 15.93 2.70
CA ARG A 93 19.22 16.29 3.47
C ARG A 93 18.93 17.37 4.50
N ASP A 94 18.28 18.46 4.06
CA ASP A 94 18.03 19.62 4.90
C ASP A 94 17.01 19.31 6.01
N VAL A 95 16.06 18.41 5.75
CA VAL A 95 15.11 17.90 6.75
C VAL A 95 15.78 16.90 7.70
N GLY A 96 16.57 15.97 7.16
CA GLY A 96 17.23 14.88 7.89
C GLY A 96 16.27 13.76 8.32
N GLY A 97 16.44 12.56 7.75
CA GLY A 97 15.60 11.40 8.07
C GLY A 97 15.94 10.21 7.19
N THR A 98 15.02 9.25 7.12
CA THR A 98 15.15 8.04 6.29
C THR A 98 14.45 8.27 4.95
N VAL A 99 15.08 7.96 3.82
CA VAL A 99 14.42 8.02 2.49
C VAL A 99 13.91 6.66 2.06
N ILE A 100 13.02 6.59 1.07
CA ILE A 100 12.59 5.31 0.50
C ILE A 100 13.63 4.83 -0.50
N GLY A 101 14.36 3.77 -0.14
CA GLY A 101 15.44 3.21 -0.95
C GLY A 101 14.95 2.22 -2.02
N TYR A 102 13.86 1.52 -1.73
CA TYR A 102 13.26 0.52 -2.60
C TYR A 102 11.75 0.39 -2.31
N GLY A 103 10.98 0.10 -3.36
CA GLY A 103 9.66 -0.50 -3.23
C GLY A 103 8.57 0.23 -4.00
N ARG A 104 7.36 -0.33 -3.99
CA ARG A 104 6.20 0.28 -4.62
C ARG A 104 5.48 1.17 -3.62
N ILE A 105 5.48 2.47 -3.89
CA ILE A 105 4.78 3.44 -3.03
C ILE A 105 3.28 3.16 -3.11
N PRO A 106 2.57 3.01 -1.99
CA PRO A 106 1.13 2.90 -1.99
C PRO A 106 0.46 4.13 -2.62
N LEU A 107 -0.44 3.90 -3.58
CA LEU A 107 -1.16 4.96 -4.30
C LEU A 107 -2.52 5.27 -3.69
N MET A 108 -3.26 4.23 -3.31
CA MET A 108 -4.64 4.37 -2.87
C MET A 108 -5.01 3.26 -1.90
N LEU A 109 -5.75 3.60 -0.85
CA LEU A 109 -6.42 2.65 0.02
C LEU A 109 -7.92 2.67 -0.30
N THR A 110 -8.53 1.50 -0.36
CA THR A 110 -9.95 1.33 -0.71
C THR A 110 -10.68 0.68 0.47
N GLU A 111 -11.86 1.22 0.82
CA GLU A 111 -12.71 0.62 1.87
C GLU A 111 -13.31 -0.73 1.46
N ARG A 112 -13.37 -1.02 0.15
CA ARG A 112 -13.87 -2.29 -0.39
C ARG A 112 -12.75 -3.22 -0.82
N CYS A 113 -13.07 -4.51 -0.81
CA CYS A 113 -12.19 -5.59 -1.24
C CYS A 113 -12.44 -5.96 -2.71
N PHE A 114 -11.86 -5.22 -3.64
CA PHE A 114 -11.90 -5.57 -5.06
C PHE A 114 -11.34 -6.95 -5.37
N ILE A 115 -10.32 -7.41 -4.61
CA ILE A 115 -9.76 -8.76 -4.73
C ILE A 115 -10.85 -9.81 -4.49
N LYS A 116 -11.55 -9.74 -3.36
CA LYS A 116 -12.61 -10.68 -3.00
C LYS A 116 -13.75 -10.64 -4.01
N GLU A 117 -14.16 -9.44 -4.42
CA GLU A 117 -15.31 -9.24 -5.31
C GLU A 117 -15.07 -9.79 -6.72
N ASN A 118 -13.83 -9.71 -7.25
CA ASN A 118 -13.57 -10.00 -8.67
C ASN A 118 -12.69 -11.24 -8.90
N TYR A 119 -11.87 -11.64 -7.92
CA TYR A 119 -10.84 -12.67 -8.09
C TYR A 119 -10.86 -13.76 -7.00
N GLY A 120 -11.70 -13.59 -5.96
CA GLY A 120 -11.70 -14.46 -4.78
C GLY A 120 -10.49 -14.23 -3.85
N CYS A 121 -10.61 -14.68 -2.60
CA CYS A 121 -9.57 -14.46 -1.58
C CYS A 121 -8.26 -15.20 -1.88
N ASP A 122 -8.27 -16.26 -2.70
CA ASP A 122 -7.08 -17.02 -3.09
C ASP A 122 -6.12 -16.20 -3.96
N SER A 123 -6.60 -15.10 -4.55
CA SER A 123 -5.82 -14.16 -5.35
C SER A 123 -5.18 -13.03 -4.53
N CYS A 124 -5.25 -13.08 -3.19
CA CYS A 124 -4.57 -12.11 -2.34
C CYS A 124 -3.05 -12.19 -2.55
N GLY A 125 -2.40 -11.06 -2.82
CA GLY A 125 -0.96 -10.98 -3.04
C GLY A 125 -0.54 -11.10 -4.52
N THR A 126 -1.42 -11.59 -5.40
CA THR A 126 -1.14 -11.73 -6.85
C THR A 126 -2.04 -10.85 -7.73
N ALA A 127 -3.17 -10.37 -7.18
CA ALA A 127 -4.10 -9.52 -7.90
C ALA A 127 -3.53 -8.13 -8.24
N ALA A 128 -3.93 -7.59 -9.40
CA ALA A 128 -3.52 -6.27 -9.86
C ALA A 128 -4.63 -5.61 -10.69
N LEU A 129 -4.70 -4.28 -10.67
CA LEU A 129 -5.50 -3.50 -11.62
C LEU A 129 -4.65 -3.13 -12.82
N THR A 130 -5.23 -3.16 -14.01
CA THR A 130 -4.56 -2.70 -15.24
C THR A 130 -5.28 -1.48 -15.76
N ASP A 131 -4.55 -0.39 -16.02
CA ASP A 131 -5.15 0.81 -16.59
C ASP A 131 -5.29 0.72 -18.13
N ARG A 132 -5.87 1.76 -18.74
CA ARG A 132 -6.02 1.86 -20.21
C ARG A 132 -4.70 1.94 -20.98
N ARG A 133 -3.58 2.20 -20.32
CA ARG A 133 -2.23 2.27 -20.90
C ARG A 133 -1.50 0.93 -20.75
N GLY A 134 -2.11 -0.07 -20.12
CA GLY A 134 -1.51 -1.37 -19.85
C GLY A 134 -0.61 -1.40 -18.60
N GLU A 135 -0.57 -0.32 -17.81
CA GLU A 135 0.19 -0.27 -16.58
C GLU A 135 -0.49 -1.13 -15.51
N ARG A 136 0.28 -1.99 -14.83
CA ARG A 136 -0.21 -2.92 -13.82
C ARG A 136 0.05 -2.39 -12.41
N PHE A 137 -0.99 -2.23 -11.62
CA PHE A 137 -0.98 -1.72 -10.25
C PHE A 137 -1.30 -2.88 -9.29
N PRO A 138 -0.30 -3.45 -8.60
CA PRO A 138 -0.53 -4.55 -7.67
C PRO A 138 -1.47 -4.15 -6.54
N MET A 139 -2.28 -5.10 -6.07
CA MET A 139 -3.18 -4.90 -4.95
C MET A 139 -2.79 -5.80 -3.78
N LEU A 140 -2.61 -5.20 -2.61
CA LEU A 140 -2.47 -5.91 -1.36
C LEU A 140 -3.77 -5.88 -0.57
N ARG A 141 -4.00 -6.95 0.19
CA ARG A 141 -5.03 -6.96 1.21
C ARG A 141 -4.53 -6.20 2.44
N GLU A 142 -5.36 -5.31 2.94
CA GLU A 142 -5.18 -4.62 4.21
C GLU A 142 -6.20 -5.16 5.24
N HIS A 143 -6.03 -4.83 6.53
CA HIS A 143 -6.96 -5.23 7.60
C HIS A 143 -8.43 -4.90 7.24
N ARG A 144 -9.37 -5.71 7.75
CA ARG A 144 -10.82 -5.66 7.42
C ARG A 144 -11.18 -5.77 5.94
N HIS A 145 -10.36 -6.47 5.15
CA HIS A 145 -10.60 -6.66 3.71
C HIS A 145 -10.60 -5.35 2.91
N ARG A 146 -9.82 -4.36 3.33
CA ARG A 146 -9.49 -3.21 2.48
C ARG A 146 -8.48 -3.63 1.42
N ASN A 147 -8.35 -2.86 0.32
CA ASN A 147 -7.25 -3.06 -0.62
C ASN A 147 -6.33 -1.84 -0.70
N LEU A 148 -5.04 -2.11 -0.60
CA LEU A 148 -3.99 -1.15 -0.85
C LEU A 148 -3.49 -1.32 -2.28
N ILE A 149 -3.76 -0.34 -3.13
CA ILE A 149 -3.28 -0.29 -4.51
C ILE A 149 -1.88 0.31 -4.49
N LEU A 150 -0.91 -0.43 -5.02
CA LEU A 150 0.48 -0.03 -5.10
C LEU A 150 0.78 0.61 -6.46
N ASN A 151 1.82 1.45 -6.51
CA ASN A 151 2.29 2.02 -7.78
C ASN A 151 2.75 0.93 -8.75
N SER A 152 2.54 1.14 -10.05
CA SER A 152 2.98 0.21 -11.09
C SER A 152 4.51 0.11 -11.14
N LYS A 153 5.19 1.23 -10.88
CA LYS A 153 6.66 1.31 -10.90
C LYS A 153 7.25 1.18 -9.51
N ILE A 154 8.38 0.48 -9.45
CA ILE A 154 9.22 0.39 -8.26
C ILE A 154 10.02 1.69 -8.11
N THR A 155 10.08 2.24 -6.91
CA THR A 155 11.05 3.30 -6.59
C THR A 155 12.37 2.65 -6.20
N TYR A 156 13.49 3.12 -6.74
CA TYR A 156 14.81 2.57 -6.43
C TYR A 156 15.91 3.62 -6.52
N ILE A 157 16.83 3.60 -5.55
CA ILE A 157 18.03 4.45 -5.53
C ILE A 157 19.30 3.70 -5.11
N GLY A 158 19.23 2.37 -4.94
CA GLY A 158 20.37 1.58 -4.48
C GLY A 158 21.56 1.62 -5.43
N ASP A 159 21.33 1.83 -6.73
CA ASP A 159 22.37 2.00 -7.77
C ASP A 159 22.97 3.41 -7.87
N LYS A 160 22.62 4.30 -6.93
CA LYS A 160 23.10 5.68 -6.86
C LYS A 160 23.66 6.02 -5.46
N PRO A 161 24.60 5.21 -4.92
CA PRO A 161 25.12 5.45 -3.58
C PRO A 161 25.85 6.80 -3.48
N GLU A 162 26.50 7.26 -4.55
CA GLU A 162 27.17 8.56 -4.56
C GLU A 162 26.19 9.71 -4.39
N GLU A 163 24.99 9.63 -4.98
CA GLU A 163 23.95 10.65 -4.83
C GLU A 163 23.43 10.69 -3.38
N LEU A 164 23.26 9.54 -2.74
CA LEU A 164 22.88 9.46 -1.33
C LEU A 164 23.97 10.07 -0.43
N LEU A 165 25.23 9.72 -0.67
CA LEU A 165 26.38 10.19 0.10
C LEU A 165 26.58 11.71 -0.04
N GLN A 166 26.51 12.25 -1.26
CA GLN A 166 26.59 13.69 -1.54
C GLN A 166 25.48 14.47 -0.82
N ASN A 167 24.30 13.87 -0.68
CA ASN A 167 23.18 14.44 0.04
C ASN A 167 23.15 14.03 1.53
N ARG A 168 24.21 13.43 2.07
CA ARG A 168 24.34 13.05 3.50
C ARG A 168 23.18 12.16 3.99
N ILE A 169 22.66 11.30 3.12
CA ILE A 169 21.61 10.34 3.44
C ILE A 169 22.26 9.01 3.80
N PHE A 170 22.07 8.57 5.04
CA PHE A 170 22.68 7.35 5.58
C PHE A 170 21.65 6.28 6.00
N SER A 171 20.37 6.53 5.76
CA SER A 171 19.30 5.62 6.14
C SER A 171 18.26 5.53 5.04
N SER A 172 17.91 4.30 4.70
CA SER A 172 16.93 3.97 3.69
C SER A 172 15.91 2.98 4.20
N HIS A 173 14.67 3.14 3.76
CA HIS A 173 13.58 2.23 4.01
C HIS A 173 13.27 1.44 2.73
N LEU A 174 13.25 0.11 2.84
CA LEU A 174 12.92 -0.80 1.75
C LEU A 174 11.53 -1.39 2.01
N LEU A 175 10.59 -1.14 1.10
CA LEU A 175 9.22 -1.63 1.18
C LEU A 175 9.09 -2.90 0.34
N PHE A 176 9.01 -4.05 1.01
CA PHE A 176 8.67 -5.32 0.40
C PHE A 176 7.18 -5.61 0.61
N THR A 177 6.51 -6.02 -0.46
CA THR A 177 5.05 -6.04 -0.60
C THR A 177 4.56 -7.29 -1.32
N VAL A 178 4.74 -7.35 -2.63
CA VAL A 178 4.28 -8.44 -3.51
C VAL A 178 5.44 -9.32 -3.99
N GLU A 179 6.66 -8.96 -3.61
CA GLU A 179 7.88 -9.65 -3.99
C GLU A 179 7.96 -11.06 -3.38
N SER A 180 8.47 -12.03 -4.14
CA SER A 180 8.82 -13.37 -3.64
C SER A 180 10.06 -13.32 -2.75
N ALA A 181 10.33 -14.41 -2.00
CA ALA A 181 11.53 -14.50 -1.17
C ALA A 181 12.84 -14.37 -1.98
N GLU A 182 12.85 -14.93 -3.20
CA GLU A 182 13.95 -14.84 -4.15
C GLU A 182 14.12 -13.41 -4.68
N GLU A 183 13.02 -12.73 -5.00
CA GLU A 183 13.03 -11.33 -5.43
C GLU A 183 13.54 -10.41 -4.31
N ILE A 184 13.07 -10.60 -3.07
CA ILE A 184 13.54 -9.88 -1.88
C ILE A 184 15.05 -10.07 -1.72
N SER A 185 15.53 -11.31 -1.78
CA SER A 185 16.96 -11.63 -1.64
C SER A 185 17.79 -10.98 -2.73
N SER A 186 17.30 -11.00 -3.97
CA SER A 186 17.97 -10.35 -5.11
C SER A 186 18.04 -8.83 -4.93
N VAL A 187 16.94 -8.20 -4.49
CA VAL A 187 16.89 -6.75 -4.24
C VAL A 187 17.83 -6.35 -3.11
N ILE A 188 17.86 -7.09 -2.01
CA ILE A 188 18.77 -6.81 -0.88
C ILE A 188 20.23 -6.88 -1.35
N ARG A 189 20.58 -7.90 -2.14
CA ARG A 189 21.91 -8.03 -2.73
C ARG A 189 22.23 -6.83 -3.64
N SER A 190 21.35 -6.51 -4.59
CA SER A 190 21.55 -5.36 -5.49
C SER A 190 21.69 -4.05 -4.73
N TYR A 191 20.90 -3.84 -3.67
CA TYR A 191 20.99 -2.65 -2.83
C TYR A 191 22.32 -2.56 -2.08
N THR A 192 22.83 -3.69 -1.58
CA THR A 192 24.09 -3.78 -0.83
C THR A 192 25.30 -3.61 -1.74
N GLU A 193 25.24 -4.15 -2.95
CA GLU A 193 26.30 -4.08 -3.97
C GLU A 193 26.25 -2.80 -4.81
N ALA A 194 25.31 -1.89 -4.51
CA ALA A 194 25.04 -0.69 -5.31
C ALA A 194 24.79 -0.96 -6.80
N ALA A 195 24.13 -2.08 -7.11
CA ALA A 195 23.84 -2.53 -8.46
C ALA A 195 22.43 -2.09 -8.92
N PRO A 196 22.22 -1.87 -10.24
CA PRO A 196 20.88 -1.62 -10.78
C PRO A 196 19.98 -2.86 -10.67
N LEU A 197 18.67 -2.63 -10.57
CA LEU A 197 17.68 -3.70 -10.70
C LEU A 197 17.56 -4.10 -12.17
N VAL A 198 17.86 -5.36 -12.48
CA VAL A 198 17.82 -5.86 -13.86
C VAL A 198 16.37 -5.98 -14.34
N GLY A 199 16.11 -5.56 -15.59
CA GLY A 199 14.84 -5.77 -16.27
C GLY A 199 13.63 -5.00 -15.69
N THR A 200 13.87 -4.03 -14.80
CA THR A 200 12.83 -3.30 -14.09
C THR A 200 12.91 -1.80 -14.39
N ASP A 201 11.81 -1.21 -14.87
CA ASP A 201 11.70 0.24 -14.99
C ASP A 201 11.46 0.86 -13.60
N VAL A 202 12.36 1.75 -13.17
CA VAL A 202 12.36 2.31 -11.81
C VAL A 202 12.06 3.80 -11.81
N ARG A 203 11.27 4.23 -10.82
CA ARG A 203 11.08 5.63 -10.46
C ARG A 203 12.22 6.10 -9.55
N ARG A 204 12.67 7.34 -9.73
CA ARG A 204 13.69 7.98 -8.89
C ARG A 204 13.06 8.92 -7.85
N ILE A 205 13.72 9.07 -6.70
CA ILE A 205 13.33 10.00 -5.64
C ILE A 205 13.45 11.43 -6.17
N GLY A 206 12.45 12.28 -5.90
CA GLY A 206 12.43 13.68 -6.36
C GLY A 206 12.35 13.87 -7.89
N GLY A 207 12.30 12.79 -8.67
CA GLY A 207 12.22 12.84 -10.12
C GLY A 207 10.79 13.07 -10.61
N ARG A 208 10.61 14.05 -11.50
CA ARG A 208 9.59 13.90 -12.55
C ARG A 208 9.95 12.66 -13.38
N PRO A 209 8.97 11.94 -13.95
CA PRO A 209 9.25 10.74 -14.73
C PRO A 209 10.34 11.03 -15.75
N THR A 210 11.39 10.21 -15.76
CA THR A 210 12.40 10.25 -16.81
C THR A 210 11.66 10.17 -18.15
N GLN A 211 11.74 11.23 -18.95
CA GLN A 211 11.41 11.10 -20.37
C GLN A 211 12.34 10.02 -20.90
N LYS A 212 11.76 8.96 -21.47
CA LYS A 212 12.55 7.99 -22.21
C LYS A 212 13.38 8.75 -23.24
N ASP A 213 14.69 8.52 -23.21
CA ASP A 213 15.61 9.02 -24.23
C ASP A 213 15.08 8.66 -25.62
N GLY A 214 15.20 9.63 -26.51
CA GLY A 214 14.39 9.72 -27.72
C GLY A 214 14.56 8.57 -28.69
N SER A 215 13.43 8.08 -29.17
CA SER A 215 13.23 7.77 -30.58
C SER A 215 11.79 8.12 -30.97
N GLU A 216 11.67 8.77 -32.14
CA GLU A 216 10.44 9.08 -32.88
C GLU A 216 9.53 10.18 -32.34
N ARG A 217 10.01 11.44 -32.46
CA ARG A 217 9.11 12.55 -32.78
C ARG A 217 8.65 12.40 -34.23
N LEU A 218 7.48 11.79 -34.43
CA LEU A 218 6.71 11.99 -35.64
C LEU A 218 6.17 13.44 -35.62
N SER A 219 6.74 14.25 -36.50
CA SER A 219 6.40 15.65 -36.75
C SER A 219 4.92 15.79 -37.14
N ALA A 220 4.11 16.43 -36.29
CA ALA A 220 2.79 16.91 -36.70
C ALA A 220 2.95 18.28 -37.38
N PRO A 221 2.39 18.50 -38.58
CA PRO A 221 2.53 19.77 -39.29
C PRO A 221 1.73 20.88 -38.59
N GLY A 222 2.40 22.02 -38.38
CA GLY A 222 1.84 23.20 -37.74
C GLY A 222 0.66 23.79 -38.51
N ARG A 223 -0.45 24.01 -37.81
CA ARG A 223 -1.49 24.94 -38.26
C ARG A 223 -1.39 26.22 -37.43
N ARG A 224 -0.90 27.28 -38.07
CA ARG A 224 -1.22 28.66 -37.70
C ARG A 224 -2.72 28.85 -37.99
N GLY A 225 -3.48 29.23 -36.96
CA GLY A 225 -4.90 29.55 -37.06
C GLY A 225 -5.24 30.55 -35.96
N THR A 226 -5.42 31.80 -36.37
CA THR A 226 -5.91 32.94 -35.60
C THR A 226 -7.24 32.61 -34.90
N LEU A 227 -7.38 33.04 -33.64
CA LEU A 227 -8.65 33.03 -32.90
C LEU A 227 -9.61 34.09 -33.48
N PRO A 228 -10.87 33.75 -33.78
CA PRO A 228 -11.94 34.73 -33.87
C PRO A 228 -12.80 34.75 -32.60
N THR A 229 -13.24 35.97 -32.32
CA THR A 229 -14.06 36.46 -31.22
C THR A 229 -15.55 36.15 -31.36
N GLU A 230 -16.20 36.02 -30.19
CA GLU A 230 -17.61 36.32 -29.85
C GLU A 230 -18.83 35.59 -30.48
N ARG A 231 -19.66 35.09 -29.55
CA ARG A 231 -21.15 35.08 -29.46
C ARG A 231 -22.00 34.61 -30.66
N SER A 232 -22.74 33.51 -30.47
CA SER A 232 -24.21 33.47 -30.58
C SER A 232 -24.83 32.11 -30.21
N ARG A 233 -25.83 32.17 -29.32
CA ARG A 233 -27.08 31.38 -29.19
C ARG A 233 -27.19 29.99 -29.84
N GLY A 234 -27.50 29.02 -28.98
CA GLY A 234 -28.59 28.03 -29.14
C GLY A 234 -28.41 26.95 -30.19
N ASP A 235 -28.12 25.72 -29.75
CA ASP A 235 -28.70 24.51 -30.36
C ASP A 235 -28.58 23.29 -29.44
N SER A 236 -29.68 22.53 -29.43
CA SER A 236 -30.03 21.36 -28.63
C SER A 236 -29.03 20.21 -28.71
N ILE A 237 -28.68 19.61 -27.56
CA ILE A 237 -27.88 18.37 -27.47
C ILE A 237 -28.80 17.15 -27.72
N PRO A 238 -28.55 16.29 -28.72
CA PRO A 238 -29.29 15.03 -28.86
C PRO A 238 -28.77 13.97 -27.89
N HIS A 239 -29.68 13.38 -27.10
CA HIS A 239 -29.46 12.23 -26.23
C HIS A 239 -28.91 11.02 -27.02
N LYS A 240 -27.65 10.63 -26.76
CA LYS A 240 -27.11 9.33 -27.20
C LYS A 240 -27.50 8.23 -26.21
N LYS A 241 -28.14 7.20 -26.74
CA LYS A 241 -28.61 5.98 -26.05
C LYS A 241 -27.47 5.26 -25.31
N LYS A 242 -27.73 4.86 -24.06
CA LYS A 242 -26.86 3.95 -23.28
C LYS A 242 -26.76 2.58 -23.96
N PRO A 243 -25.58 1.94 -24.01
CA PRO A 243 -25.46 0.54 -24.44
C PRO A 243 -26.10 -0.40 -23.40
N PRO A 244 -26.67 -1.55 -23.82
CA PRO A 244 -27.35 -2.46 -22.91
C PRO A 244 -26.36 -3.27 -22.06
N LEU A 245 -26.70 -3.47 -20.79
CA LEU A 245 -26.00 -4.34 -19.85
C LEU A 245 -26.19 -5.83 -20.23
N PRO A 246 -25.19 -6.70 -20.02
CA PRO A 246 -25.32 -8.12 -20.30
C PRO A 246 -26.32 -8.80 -19.35
N LYS A 247 -27.19 -9.65 -19.92
CA LYS A 247 -28.30 -10.35 -19.26
C LYS A 247 -27.78 -11.36 -18.21
N GLN A 248 -28.32 -11.29 -17.00
CA GLN A 248 -28.24 -12.37 -16.01
C GLN A 248 -28.90 -13.63 -16.57
N ARG A 249 -28.18 -14.76 -16.58
CA ARG A 249 -28.80 -16.08 -16.76
C ARG A 249 -29.31 -16.57 -15.41
N GLN A 250 -30.63 -16.53 -15.25
CA GLN A 250 -31.38 -17.34 -14.30
C GLN A 250 -32.04 -18.48 -15.09
N GLY A 251 -32.00 -19.69 -14.53
CA GLY A 251 -32.87 -20.79 -14.93
C GLY A 251 -32.14 -22.11 -15.14
N TYR A 252 -32.20 -22.98 -14.13
CA TYR A 252 -32.50 -24.39 -14.33
C TYR A 252 -33.17 -24.92 -13.05
N GLU A 253 -34.50 -24.96 -13.06
CA GLU A 253 -35.29 -25.88 -12.25
C GLU A 253 -35.75 -27.04 -13.15
N GLY A 254 -35.74 -28.27 -12.62
CA GLY A 254 -36.66 -29.30 -13.11
C GLY A 254 -36.27 -30.76 -12.91
N LYS A 255 -36.75 -31.33 -11.78
CA LYS A 255 -37.22 -32.74 -11.59
C LYS A 255 -36.15 -33.84 -11.53
N GLY A 256 -36.17 -34.82 -10.62
CA GLY A 256 -37.08 -35.20 -9.54
C GLY A 256 -36.77 -36.63 -9.05
N SER A 257 -37.43 -37.01 -7.94
CA SER A 257 -37.61 -38.38 -7.38
C SER A 257 -36.57 -38.93 -6.38
N GLY A 258 -37.07 -39.34 -5.20
CA GLY A 258 -36.33 -40.15 -4.21
C GLY A 258 -36.72 -39.91 -2.75
N LYS A 259 -37.87 -40.44 -2.32
CA LYS A 259 -38.29 -40.57 -0.89
C LYS A 259 -37.24 -41.38 -0.11
N THR A 260 -36.89 -41.11 1.16
CA THR A 260 -37.58 -41.59 2.37
C THR A 260 -36.70 -41.37 3.63
N ALA A 261 -37.36 -41.32 4.79
CA ALA A 261 -36.91 -41.71 6.14
C ALA A 261 -36.08 -40.75 7.03
N SER A 262 -36.84 -40.03 7.87
CA SER A 262 -36.73 -40.02 9.35
C SER A 262 -35.41 -40.43 10.04
N ARG A 263 -34.84 -39.51 10.85
CA ARG A 263 -34.73 -39.63 12.33
C ARG A 263 -34.06 -38.38 12.96
N GLN A 264 -34.63 -37.97 14.08
CA GLN A 264 -34.21 -36.86 14.95
C GLN A 264 -32.95 -37.19 15.80
N PRO A 265 -32.36 -36.19 16.48
CA PRO A 265 -30.97 -36.19 16.97
C PRO A 265 -30.82 -36.73 18.39
N GLY A 266 -29.64 -37.24 18.73
CA GLY A 266 -29.35 -37.67 20.10
C GLY A 266 -27.86 -37.63 20.46
N ALA A 267 -27.59 -36.95 21.58
CA ALA A 267 -26.51 -37.10 22.57
C ALA A 267 -25.70 -35.80 22.77
N LYS A 268 -26.16 -34.88 23.63
CA LYS A 268 -25.96 -34.81 25.09
C LYS A 268 -24.55 -34.38 25.53
N PHE A 269 -24.43 -33.07 25.74
CA PHE A 269 -23.59 -32.44 26.75
C PHE A 269 -24.03 -32.89 28.18
N LYS A 270 -23.07 -33.31 29.02
CA LYS A 270 -23.08 -33.25 30.50
C LYS A 270 -21.62 -33.24 30.96
N LYS A 271 -21.14 -32.09 31.47
CA LYS A 271 -21.03 -31.65 32.87
C LYS A 271 -19.77 -32.16 33.60
N ASN A 272 -18.96 -31.18 34.00
CA ASN A 272 -18.00 -31.19 35.11
C ASN A 272 -18.49 -31.97 36.34
N SER A 273 -17.58 -32.73 36.95
CA SER A 273 -17.40 -32.72 38.41
C SER A 273 -15.96 -33.07 38.81
N GLN A 274 -15.46 -32.35 39.79
CA GLN A 274 -14.17 -32.45 40.48
C GLN A 274 -13.94 -33.77 41.24
N LYS A 275 -12.70 -33.86 41.78
CA LYS A 275 -12.11 -34.79 42.78
C LYS A 275 -11.48 -36.03 42.15
N GLY A 276 -10.23 -36.40 42.42
CA GLY A 276 -9.28 -35.98 43.44
C GLY A 276 -8.53 -37.24 43.91
N LYS A 277 -7.23 -37.29 43.62
CA LYS A 277 -6.11 -38.05 44.22
C LYS A 277 -5.10 -38.39 43.15
#